data_AF-A0A1N6RPB3-F1
#
_entry.id   AF-A0A1N6RPB3-F1
#
_cell.length_a   1.000
_cell.length_b   1.000
_cell.length_c   1.000
_cell.angle_alpha   90.00
_cell.angle_beta   90.00
_cell.angle_gamma   90.00
#
_symmetry.space_group_name_H-M   'P 1'
#
loop_
_entity.id
_entity.type
_entity.pdbx_description
1 polymer ?
#
loop_
_entity_poly.entity_id
_entity_poly.type
_entity_poly.pdbx_seq_one_letter_code
_entity_poly.pdbx_strand_id
1 'polypeptide(L)'
;MRMPARRETVTAGPPPRLVVETGPTFPAWAARAALLLLATGFAAAALQTTGLAPSFVWGVAVGLGVLTAYLPAPPVPHLLVLVGGVVLLVDGTAPFDPAVFALLPLGHLVLRTAWWSDHVPPGARAELRALAPDLRRVVVLQAALLVVALAVRSVALADVSSAVAAALGGLAVLGVVLLVRPRD
;
A
#
# COMPACT_ATOMS: atom_id res chain seq x y z
N MET A 1 -58.03 -41.06 19.27
CA MET A 1 -56.72 -41.40 19.86
C MET A 1 -55.62 -40.75 19.01
N ARG A 2 -54.92 -39.74 19.52
CA ARG A 2 -53.78 -39.10 18.83
C ARG A 2 -52.49 -39.65 19.43
N MET A 3 -51.66 -40.30 18.60
CA MET A 3 -50.32 -40.71 19.01
C MET A 3 -49.43 -39.47 19.16
N PRO A 4 -48.63 -39.37 20.24
CA PRO A 4 -47.65 -38.30 20.38
C PRO A 4 -46.48 -38.55 19.42
N ALA A 5 -46.22 -37.61 18.52
CA ALA A 5 -45.05 -37.62 17.66
C ALA A 5 -43.78 -37.47 18.52
N ARG A 6 -43.00 -38.54 18.61
CA ARG A 6 -41.69 -38.56 19.29
C ARG A 6 -40.73 -37.66 18.49
N ARG A 7 -40.36 -36.51 19.04
CA ARG A 7 -39.27 -35.68 18.51
C ARG A 7 -37.95 -36.36 18.87
N GLU A 8 -37.31 -36.99 17.89
CA GLU A 8 -35.91 -37.38 18.01
C GLU A 8 -35.04 -36.12 18.01
N THR A 9 -34.44 -35.81 19.15
CA THR A 9 -33.33 -34.86 19.23
C THR A 9 -32.12 -35.51 18.58
N VAL A 10 -31.87 -35.17 17.32
CA VAL A 10 -30.59 -35.47 16.66
C VAL A 10 -29.51 -34.70 17.39
N THR A 11 -28.83 -35.35 18.32
CA THR A 11 -27.58 -34.82 18.89
C THR A 11 -26.54 -34.84 17.78
N ALA A 12 -26.32 -33.68 17.17
CA ALA A 12 -25.25 -33.47 16.20
C ALA A 12 -23.95 -34.00 16.80
N GLY A 13 -23.32 -34.96 16.12
CA GLY A 13 -22.03 -35.51 16.53
C GLY A 13 -20.93 -34.43 16.60
N PRO A 14 -19.70 -34.81 17.00
CA PRO A 14 -18.58 -33.88 17.03
C PRO A 14 -18.47 -33.13 15.69
N PRO A 15 -18.26 -31.80 15.71
CA PRO A 15 -18.23 -31.01 14.48
C PRO A 15 -17.20 -31.62 13.52
N PRO A 16 -17.55 -31.77 12.22
CA PRO A 16 -16.67 -32.39 11.25
C PRO A 16 -15.35 -31.64 11.21
N ARG A 17 -14.24 -32.35 11.46
CA ARG A 17 -12.89 -31.80 11.34
C ARG A 17 -12.57 -31.65 9.86
N LEU A 18 -12.74 -30.44 9.35
CA LEU A 18 -12.30 -30.05 8.01
C LEU A 18 -10.78 -29.91 8.02
N VAL A 19 -10.07 -30.93 7.52
CA VAL A 19 -8.64 -30.83 7.22
C VAL A 19 -8.53 -30.14 5.86
N VAL A 20 -8.21 -28.85 5.88
CA VAL A 20 -7.94 -28.06 4.67
C VAL A 20 -6.44 -28.13 4.42
N GLU A 21 -6.03 -28.75 3.31
CA GLU A 21 -4.65 -28.66 2.85
C GLU A 21 -4.35 -27.22 2.44
N THR A 22 -3.40 -26.59 3.12
CA THR A 22 -2.98 -25.22 2.79
C THR A 22 -1.68 -25.23 2.00
N GLY A 23 -1.57 -24.30 1.05
CA GLY A 23 -0.33 -24.09 0.30
C GLY A 23 0.76 -23.40 1.15
N PRO A 24 1.88 -22.99 0.54
CA PRO A 24 2.87 -22.16 1.22
C PRO A 24 2.25 -20.91 1.84
N THR A 25 2.53 -20.64 3.12
CA THR A 25 1.98 -19.51 3.88
C THR A 25 3.06 -18.54 4.35
N PHE A 26 2.70 -17.28 4.55
CA PHE A 26 3.54 -16.28 5.21
C PHE A 26 2.91 -15.85 6.54
N PRO A 27 3.74 -15.54 7.56
CA PRO A 27 3.24 -15.10 8.85
C PRO A 27 2.82 -13.63 8.82
N ALA A 28 1.76 -13.28 9.55
CA ALA A 28 1.24 -11.91 9.60
C ALA A 28 2.26 -10.86 10.07
N TRP A 29 3.20 -11.25 10.95
CA TRP A 29 4.27 -10.35 11.41
C TRP A 29 5.15 -9.87 10.26
N ALA A 30 5.31 -10.65 9.18
CA ALA A 30 6.10 -10.25 8.02
C ALA A 30 5.46 -9.06 7.29
N ALA A 31 4.13 -9.03 7.18
CA ALA A 31 3.40 -7.90 6.62
C ALA A 31 3.57 -6.64 7.49
N ARG A 32 3.55 -6.79 8.83
CA ARG A 32 3.79 -5.68 9.75
C ARG A 32 5.23 -5.17 9.73
N ALA A 33 6.21 -6.07 9.60
CA ALA A 33 7.60 -5.70 9.43
C ALA A 33 7.81 -4.93 8.11
N ALA A 34 7.20 -5.40 7.02
CA ALA A 34 7.22 -4.69 5.75
C ALA A 34 6.55 -3.30 5.86
N LEU A 35 5.40 -3.21 6.51
CA LEU A 35 4.69 -1.94 6.75
C LEU A 35 5.54 -0.97 7.59
N LEU A 36 6.18 -1.44 8.65
CA LEU A 36 7.11 -0.64 9.46
C LEU A 36 8.22 -0.03 8.59
N LEU A 37 8.89 -0.85 7.78
CA LEU A 37 9.98 -0.40 6.92
C LEU A 37 9.50 0.59 5.87
N LEU A 38 8.39 0.31 5.20
CA LEU A 38 7.82 1.17 4.17
C LEU A 38 7.33 2.49 4.74
N ALA A 39 6.61 2.48 5.87
CA ALA A 39 6.10 3.69 6.51
C ALA A 39 7.25 4.56 7.06
N THR A 40 8.28 3.94 7.64
CA THR A 40 9.51 4.64 8.06
C THR A 40 10.22 5.26 6.86
N GLY A 41 10.41 4.49 5.79
CA GLY A 41 11.04 4.97 4.56
C GLY A 41 10.28 6.12 3.91
N PHE A 42 8.95 6.04 3.89
CA PHE A 42 8.07 7.11 3.42
C PHE A 42 8.24 8.39 4.23
N ALA A 43 8.13 8.29 5.55
CA ALA A 43 8.24 9.44 6.44
C ALA A 43 9.63 10.08 6.38
N ALA A 44 10.69 9.26 6.35
CA ALA A 44 12.06 9.75 6.23
C ALA A 44 12.29 10.46 4.90
N ALA A 45 11.82 9.87 3.78
CA ALA A 45 11.97 10.48 2.46
C ALA A 45 11.19 11.80 2.34
N ALA A 46 9.98 11.87 2.89
CA ALA A 46 9.21 13.12 2.91
C ALA A 46 9.85 14.19 3.81
N LEU A 47 10.32 13.84 4.99
CA LEU A 47 10.92 14.79 5.93
C LEU A 47 12.31 15.27 5.50
N GLN A 48 13.05 14.48 4.71
CA GLN A 48 14.38 14.89 4.21
C GLN A 48 14.33 16.11 3.29
N THR A 49 13.18 16.45 2.71
CA THR A 49 13.06 17.65 1.88
C THR A 49 13.13 18.94 2.71
N THR A 50 12.68 18.88 3.97
CA THR A 50 12.50 20.05 4.85
C THR A 50 13.77 20.68 5.44
N GLY A 51 14.95 20.10 5.19
CA GLY A 51 16.22 20.59 5.76
C GLY A 51 16.40 20.40 7.28
N LEU A 52 15.52 19.61 7.93
CA LEU A 52 15.62 19.29 9.36
C LEU A 52 16.88 18.45 9.69
N ALA A 53 17.31 18.51 10.95
CA ALA A 53 18.43 17.71 11.43
C ALA A 53 18.21 16.20 11.21
N PRO A 54 19.20 15.44 10.70
CA PRO A 54 19.01 14.03 10.34
C PRO A 54 18.52 13.15 11.50
N SER A 55 19.01 13.40 12.72
CA SER A 55 18.58 12.66 13.92
C SER A 55 17.09 12.87 14.24
N PHE A 56 16.59 14.08 14.05
CA PHE A 56 15.17 14.41 14.22
C PHE A 56 14.31 13.73 13.16
N VAL A 57 14.73 13.82 11.89
CA VAL A 57 14.04 13.16 10.76
C VAL A 57 13.87 11.66 11.00
N TRP A 58 14.94 10.96 11.34
CA TRP A 58 14.89 9.52 11.58
C TRP A 58 14.11 9.16 12.84
N GLY A 59 14.21 9.95 13.91
CA GLY A 59 13.42 9.73 15.12
C GLY A 59 11.92 9.81 14.86
N VAL A 60 11.47 10.85 14.16
CA VAL A 60 10.05 11.02 13.77
C VAL A 60 9.63 9.92 12.80
N ALA A 61 10.45 9.62 11.78
CA ALA A 61 10.13 8.61 10.78
C ALA A 61 9.94 7.22 11.38
N VAL A 62 10.83 6.80 12.29
CA VAL A 62 10.70 5.53 13.01
C VAL A 62 9.44 5.54 13.89
N GLY A 63 9.17 6.63 14.60
CA GLY A 63 7.96 6.77 15.42
C GLY A 63 6.68 6.62 14.59
N LEU A 64 6.60 7.28 13.44
CA LEU A 64 5.48 7.17 12.51
C LEU A 64 5.38 5.77 11.89
N GLY A 65 6.52 5.14 11.58
CA GLY A 65 6.57 3.77 11.10
C GLY A 65 6.03 2.77 12.12
N VAL A 66 6.45 2.89 13.39
CA VAL A 66 5.95 2.05 14.50
C VAL A 66 4.45 2.28 14.72
N LEU A 67 4.01 3.54 14.75
CA LEU A 67 2.60 3.87 14.90
C LEU A 67 1.74 3.24 13.79
N THR A 68 2.20 3.34 12.54
CA THR A 68 1.49 2.80 11.37
C THR A 68 1.49 1.27 11.37
N ALA A 69 2.59 0.64 11.79
CA ALA A 69 2.68 -0.81 11.90
C ALA A 69 1.81 -1.39 13.02
N TYR A 70 1.61 -0.62 14.10
CA TYR A 70 0.76 -0.99 15.23
C TYR A 70 -0.73 -0.73 14.95
N LEU A 71 -1.04 0.34 14.21
CA LEU A 71 -2.38 0.75 13.80
C LEU A 71 -2.50 0.73 12.25
N PRO A 72 -2.53 -0.46 11.63
CA PRO A 72 -2.61 -0.59 10.17
C PRO A 72 -4.00 -0.22 9.62
N ALA A 73 -5.02 -0.18 10.47
CA ALA A 73 -6.36 0.23 10.11
C ALA A 73 -6.43 1.72 9.73
N PRO A 74 -7.33 2.12 8.81
CA PRO A 74 -7.67 3.52 8.62
C PRO A 74 -8.07 4.19 9.95
N PRO A 75 -7.67 5.44 10.22
CA PRO A 75 -7.14 6.41 9.25
C PRO A 75 -5.60 6.53 9.20
N VAL A 76 -4.85 5.86 10.09
CA VAL A 76 -3.42 6.17 10.34
C VAL A 76 -2.53 6.12 9.09
N PRO A 77 -2.54 5.06 8.26
CA PRO A 77 -1.72 5.02 7.04
C PRO A 77 -2.10 6.10 6.01
N HIS A 78 -3.37 6.50 5.98
CA HIS A 78 -3.86 7.53 5.07
C HIS A 78 -3.42 8.91 5.52
N LEU A 79 -3.48 9.17 6.83
CA LEU A 79 -2.96 10.40 7.42
C LEU A 79 -1.45 10.52 7.21
N LEU A 80 -0.70 9.42 7.32
CA LEU A 80 0.73 9.42 7.02
C LEU A 80 1.00 9.87 5.57
N VAL A 81 0.33 9.26 4.59
CA VAL A 81 0.49 9.61 3.18
C VAL A 81 0.04 11.05 2.90
N LEU A 82 -1.07 11.47 3.51
CA LEU A 82 -1.59 12.85 3.40
C LEU A 82 -0.57 13.87 3.93
N VAL A 83 -0.05 13.65 5.15
CA VAL A 83 0.95 14.54 5.76
C VAL A 83 2.21 14.57 4.91
N GLY A 84 2.69 13.43 4.39
CA GLY A 84 3.81 13.39 3.46
C GLY A 84 3.57 14.24 2.21
N GLY A 85 2.36 14.18 1.63
CA GLY A 85 1.98 15.04 0.51
C GLY A 85 1.95 16.53 0.86
N VAL A 86 1.46 16.89 2.05
CA VAL A 86 1.45 18.27 2.55
C VAL A 86 2.87 18.80 2.75
N VAL A 87 3.79 17.98 3.28
CA VAL A 87 5.20 18.37 3.46
C VAL A 87 5.83 18.76 2.13
N LEU A 88 5.60 17.98 1.07
CA LEU A 88 6.10 18.30 -0.27
C LEU A 88 5.47 19.57 -0.87
N LEU A 89 4.19 19.82 -0.58
CA LEU A 89 3.49 21.03 -1.05
C LEU A 89 4.05 22.31 -0.43
N VAL A 90 4.51 22.25 0.82
CA VAL A 90 4.99 23.43 1.57
C VAL A 90 6.41 23.82 1.18
N ASP A 91 7.25 22.87 0.74
CA ASP A 91 8.67 23.13 0.42
C ASP A 91 8.86 24.07 -0.79
N GLY A 92 7.92 24.10 -1.73
CA GLY A 92 7.76 25.21 -2.69
C GLY A 92 8.93 25.53 -3.64
N THR A 93 9.97 24.69 -3.72
CA THR A 93 11.23 25.04 -4.43
C THR A 93 11.22 24.79 -5.95
N ALA A 94 10.23 24.09 -6.50
CA ALA A 94 10.11 23.86 -7.95
C ALA A 94 8.66 23.55 -8.37
N PRO A 95 8.26 23.80 -9.63
CA PRO A 95 6.94 23.40 -10.15
C PRO A 95 6.70 21.88 -10.11
N PHE A 96 7.75 21.07 -9.95
CA PHE A 96 7.69 19.63 -9.70
C PHE A 96 8.93 19.19 -8.90
N ASP A 97 8.73 18.76 -7.64
CA ASP A 97 9.80 18.13 -6.85
C ASP A 97 10.00 16.67 -7.30
N PRO A 98 11.21 16.26 -7.75
CA PRO A 98 11.52 14.87 -8.10
C PRO A 98 11.24 13.85 -6.99
N ALA A 99 11.23 14.28 -5.72
CA ALA A 99 10.92 13.41 -4.57
C ALA A 99 9.52 12.79 -4.66
N VAL A 100 8.56 13.50 -5.28
CA VAL A 100 7.19 13.02 -5.48
C VAL A 100 7.16 11.70 -6.26
N PHE A 101 8.09 11.50 -7.20
CA PHE A 101 8.18 10.28 -7.99
C PHE A 101 8.66 9.06 -7.22
N ALA A 102 9.40 9.26 -6.14
CA ALA A 102 9.75 8.18 -5.21
C ALA A 102 8.65 7.97 -4.17
N LEU A 103 7.99 9.05 -3.73
CA LEU A 103 7.00 9.01 -2.66
C LEU A 103 5.65 8.45 -3.10
N LEU A 104 5.21 8.68 -4.34
CA LEU A 104 3.99 8.07 -4.89
C LEU A 104 3.99 6.53 -4.88
N PRO A 105 4.97 5.86 -5.51
CA PRO A 105 5.04 4.40 -5.48
C PRO A 105 5.17 3.86 -4.06
N LEU A 106 5.94 4.55 -3.21
CA LEU A 106 6.19 4.12 -1.85
C LEU A 106 4.95 4.30 -0.95
N GLY A 107 4.22 5.40 -1.11
CA GLY A 107 2.92 5.62 -0.46
C GLY A 107 1.87 4.58 -0.89
N HIS A 108 1.86 4.18 -2.16
CA HIS A 108 1.01 3.07 -2.61
C HIS A 108 1.36 1.76 -1.90
N LEU A 109 2.65 1.44 -1.75
CA LEU A 109 3.09 0.25 -1.01
C LEU A 109 2.72 0.32 0.47
N VAL A 110 2.85 1.48 1.11
CA VAL A 110 2.41 1.69 2.51
C VAL A 110 0.92 1.38 2.66
N LEU A 111 0.06 1.98 1.82
CA LEU A 111 -1.39 1.75 1.91
C LEU A 111 -1.76 0.30 1.62
N ARG A 112 -1.10 -0.34 0.64
CA ARG A 112 -1.39 -1.74 0.30
C ARG A 112 -0.93 -2.71 1.37
N THR A 113 0.25 -2.51 1.94
CA THR A 113 0.77 -3.33 3.05
C THR A 113 0.01 -3.10 4.35
N ALA A 114 -0.49 -1.88 4.58
CA ALA A 114 -1.40 -1.57 5.67
C ALA A 114 -2.71 -2.34 5.57
N TRP A 115 -3.32 -2.38 4.38
CA TRP A 115 -4.53 -3.18 4.14
C TRP A 115 -4.32 -4.65 4.49
N TRP A 116 -3.22 -5.27 4.03
CA TRP A 116 -2.90 -6.66 4.37
C TRP A 116 -2.64 -6.86 5.87
N SER A 117 -1.95 -5.92 6.51
CA SER A 117 -1.64 -5.98 7.95
C SER A 117 -2.87 -5.83 8.85
N ASP A 118 -3.92 -5.18 8.34
CA ASP A 118 -5.22 -5.03 8.98
C ASP A 118 -6.09 -6.28 8.81
N HIS A 119 -6.05 -6.91 7.63
CA HIS A 119 -6.91 -8.06 7.29
C HIS A 119 -6.31 -9.41 7.71
N VAL A 120 -5.04 -9.47 8.09
CA VAL A 120 -4.39 -10.70 8.59
C VAL A 120 -4.08 -10.57 10.09
N PRO A 121 -4.75 -11.35 10.96
CA PRO A 121 -4.50 -11.31 12.40
C PRO A 121 -3.03 -11.60 12.73
N PRO A 122 -2.44 -10.99 13.77
CA PRO A 122 -1.01 -11.11 14.07
C PRO A 122 -0.54 -12.53 14.38
N GLY A 123 -1.43 -13.40 14.89
CA GLY A 123 -1.14 -14.82 15.12
C GLY A 123 -1.46 -15.74 13.93
N ALA A 124 -2.00 -15.19 12.85
CA ALA A 124 -2.42 -15.97 11.68
C ALA A 124 -1.31 -16.10 10.65
N ARG A 125 -1.53 -17.04 9.73
CA ARG A 125 -0.74 -17.22 8.52
C ARG A 125 -1.67 -17.12 7.32
N ALA A 126 -1.24 -16.42 6.29
CA ALA A 126 -1.99 -16.26 5.05
C ALA A 126 -1.30 -17.02 3.93
N GLU A 127 -2.09 -17.63 3.02
CA GLU A 127 -1.53 -18.32 1.88
C GLU A 127 -0.92 -17.36 0.87
N LEU A 128 0.27 -17.70 0.37
CA LEU A 128 0.94 -16.93 -0.68
C LEU A 128 0.16 -16.89 -1.99
N ARG A 129 -0.69 -17.90 -2.25
CA ARG A 129 -1.57 -17.92 -3.43
C ARG A 129 -2.61 -16.79 -3.42
N ALA A 130 -3.06 -16.37 -2.24
CA ALA A 130 -3.98 -15.25 -2.09
C ALA A 130 -3.31 -13.90 -2.42
N LEU A 131 -1.98 -13.81 -2.27
CA LEU A 131 -1.19 -12.62 -2.63
C LEU A 131 -0.95 -12.50 -4.14
N ALA A 132 -0.84 -13.61 -4.87
CA ALA A 132 -0.42 -13.61 -6.27
C ALA A 132 -1.17 -12.62 -7.19
N PRO A 133 -2.53 -12.61 -7.24
CA PRO A 133 -3.25 -11.66 -8.10
C PRO A 133 -3.04 -10.21 -7.67
N ASP A 134 -2.91 -9.98 -6.37
CA ASP A 134 -2.68 -8.65 -5.83
C ASP A 134 -1.26 -8.15 -6.09
N LEU A 135 -0.25 -9.01 -5.91
CA LEU A 135 1.14 -8.69 -6.19
C LEU A 135 1.33 -8.34 -7.68
N ARG A 136 0.65 -9.06 -8.58
CA ARG A 136 0.63 -8.71 -10.01
C ARG A 136 0.09 -7.30 -10.22
N ARG A 137 -1.02 -6.95 -9.55
CA ARG A 137 -1.61 -5.60 -9.64
C ARG A 137 -0.67 -4.54 -9.09
N VAL A 138 -0.02 -4.81 -7.95
CA VAL A 138 0.98 -3.91 -7.36
C VAL A 138 2.14 -3.70 -8.33
N VAL A 139 2.71 -4.77 -8.90
CA VAL A 139 3.82 -4.66 -9.86
C VAL A 139 3.43 -3.82 -11.08
N VAL A 140 2.23 -4.03 -11.63
CA VAL A 140 1.73 -3.22 -12.76
C VAL A 140 1.59 -1.75 -12.38
N LEU A 141 1.03 -1.45 -11.21
CA LEU A 141 0.88 -0.07 -10.73
C LEU A 141 2.23 0.58 -10.42
N GLN A 142 3.18 -0.16 -9.86
CA GLN A 142 4.54 0.31 -9.61
C GLN A 142 5.26 0.63 -10.93
N ALA A 143 5.21 -0.28 -11.90
CA ALA A 143 5.79 -0.05 -13.22
C ALA A 143 5.17 1.18 -13.90
N ALA A 144 3.85 1.31 -13.85
CA ALA A 144 3.12 2.48 -14.34
C ALA A 144 3.59 3.79 -13.69
N LEU A 145 3.65 3.83 -12.35
CA LEU A 145 4.11 5.01 -11.61
C LEU A 145 5.56 5.37 -11.94
N LEU A 146 6.44 4.37 -12.08
CA LEU A 146 7.85 4.57 -12.46
C LEU A 146 8.00 5.07 -13.91
N VAL A 147 7.18 4.58 -14.85
CA VAL A 147 7.18 5.06 -16.24
C VAL A 147 6.71 6.52 -16.30
N VAL A 148 5.62 6.86 -15.59
CA VAL A 148 5.15 8.26 -15.48
C VAL A 148 6.23 9.14 -14.87
N ALA A 149 6.88 8.67 -13.79
CA ALA A 149 7.98 9.39 -13.16
C ALA A 149 9.14 9.66 -14.11
N LEU A 150 9.56 8.64 -14.87
CA LEU A 150 10.64 8.78 -15.84
C LEU A 150 10.26 9.73 -16.97
N ALA A 151 9.01 9.68 -17.44
CA ALA A 151 8.49 10.56 -18.49
C ALA A 151 8.42 12.03 -18.05
N VAL A 152 7.95 12.32 -16.84
CA VAL A 152 7.91 13.70 -16.34
C VAL A 152 9.33 14.20 -16.07
N ARG A 153 10.21 13.36 -15.52
CA ARG A 153 11.62 13.70 -15.32
C ARG A 153 12.35 13.97 -16.63
N SER A 154 12.11 13.19 -17.69
CA SER A 154 12.73 13.42 -19.00
C SER A 154 12.27 14.74 -19.61
N VAL A 155 10.99 15.09 -19.46
CA VAL A 155 10.47 16.38 -19.90
C VAL A 155 11.08 17.55 -19.12
N ALA A 156 11.16 17.43 -17.79
CA ALA A 156 11.76 18.46 -16.94
C ALA A 156 13.24 18.72 -17.28
N LEU A 157 13.97 17.70 -17.75
CA LEU A 157 15.38 17.81 -18.15
C LEU A 157 15.58 18.28 -19.60
N ALA A 158 14.55 18.20 -20.45
CA ALA A 158 14.68 18.42 -21.90
C ALA A 158 14.24 19.81 -22.37
N ASP A 159 14.04 20.77 -21.46
CA ASP A 159 13.64 22.17 -21.78
C ASP A 159 12.38 22.24 -22.68
N VAL A 160 11.46 21.30 -22.48
CA VAL A 160 10.25 21.16 -23.31
C VAL A 160 9.15 22.07 -22.75
N SER A 161 8.38 22.71 -23.62
CA SER A 161 7.27 23.57 -23.21
C SER A 161 6.27 22.85 -22.29
N SER A 162 5.81 23.52 -21.24
CA SER A 162 4.99 22.93 -20.16
C SER A 162 3.69 22.26 -20.64
N ALA A 163 3.15 22.69 -21.78
CA ALA A 163 1.97 22.09 -22.40
C ALA A 163 2.22 20.66 -22.92
N VAL A 164 3.42 20.39 -23.45
CA VAL A 164 3.81 19.06 -23.96
C VAL A 164 4.06 18.11 -22.78
N ALA A 165 4.66 18.63 -21.70
CA ALA A 165 4.82 17.90 -20.44
C ALA A 165 3.48 17.43 -19.86
N ALA A 166 2.51 18.34 -19.80
CA ALA A 166 1.17 18.06 -19.28
C ALA A 166 0.41 17.07 -20.17
N ALA A 167 0.53 17.19 -21.49
CA ALA A 167 -0.11 16.27 -22.44
C ALA A 167 0.46 14.84 -22.34
N LEU A 168 1.79 14.70 -22.22
CA LEU A 168 2.44 13.39 -22.05
C LEU A 168 2.14 12.76 -20.68
N GLY A 169 2.13 13.57 -19.61
CA GLY A 169 1.70 13.13 -18.29
C GLY A 169 0.23 12.65 -18.29
N GLY A 170 -0.66 13.41 -18.92
CA GLY A 170 -2.07 13.04 -19.09
C GLY A 170 -2.26 11.73 -19.89
N LEU A 171 -1.54 11.57 -21.00
CA LEU A 171 -1.57 10.34 -21.80
C LEU A 171 -1.04 9.12 -21.04
N ALA A 172 0.03 9.29 -20.26
CA ALA A 172 0.59 8.22 -19.45
C ALA A 172 -0.41 7.78 -18.37
N VAL A 173 -1.07 8.72 -17.68
CA VAL A 173 -2.15 8.41 -16.71
C VAL A 173 -3.32 7.70 -17.40
N LEU A 174 -3.73 8.16 -18.59
CA LEU A 174 -4.80 7.53 -19.36
C LEU A 174 -4.47 6.08 -19.73
N GLY A 175 -3.23 5.82 -20.16
CA GLY A 175 -2.74 4.48 -20.48
C GLY A 175 -2.77 3.55 -19.28
N VAL A 176 -2.39 4.04 -18.09
CA VAL A 176 -2.45 3.27 -16.84
C VAL A 176 -3.89 2.94 -16.45
N VAL A 177 -4.80 3.91 -16.58
CA VAL A 177 -6.24 3.69 -16.33
C VAL A 177 -6.82 2.63 -17.26
N LEU A 178 -6.45 2.66 -18.54
CA LEU A 178 -6.90 1.68 -19.53
C LEU A 178 -6.29 0.29 -19.30
N LEU A 179 -5.05 0.22 -18.82
CA LEU A 179 -4.36 -1.04 -18.52
C LEU A 179 -4.86 -1.71 -17.23
N VAL A 180 -5.31 -0.91 -16.26
CA VAL A 180 -5.85 -1.37 -14.96
C VAL A 180 -7.34 -1.73 -15.07
N ARG A 181 -8.02 -1.32 -16.14
CA ARG A 181 -9.42 -1.71 -16.36
C ARG A 181 -9.51 -3.24 -16.45
N PRO A 182 -10.35 -3.90 -15.63
CA PRO A 182 -10.62 -5.30 -15.82
C PRO A 182 -11.15 -5.49 -17.25
N ARG A 183 -10.58 -6.43 -17.99
CA ARG A 183 -11.29 -7.00 -19.13
C ARG A 183 -12.27 -7.99 -18.54
N ASP A 184 -13.55 -7.65 -18.64
CA ASP A 184 -14.67 -8.56 -18.40
C ASP A 184 -14.52 -9.83 -19.26
#